data_AF-A0A538L6J1-F1
#
_entry.id   AF-A0A538L6J1-F1
#
_cell.length_a   1.000
_cell.length_b   1.000
_cell.length_c   1.000
_cell.angle_alpha   90.00
_cell.angle_beta   90.00
_cell.angle_gamma   90.00
#
_symmetry.space_group_name_H-M   'P 1'
#
loop_
_entity.id
_entity.type
_entity.pdbx_description
1 polymer ?
#
loop_
_entity_poly.entity_id
_entity_poly.type
_entity_poly.pdbx_seq_one_letter_code
_entity_poly.pdbx_strand_id
1 'polypeptide(L)'
;MTRQAGIAIDETIEDGAAVRSGELQIRAIATPGHCPDHTAFLVNEKDCLTADCLFKGTVGGTAGGGPTGFTDQMHSIMQRLLTLPEETRIHPGHREPSTVGDEPEHNPFVRVWRGLDPEGKECCRVNGEEATLILFGPDYDGTHKAWVRYSDARDAIIGGSQIERDQAHE
;
A
#
# COMPACT_ATOMS: atom_id res chain seq x y z
N MET A 1 5.73 3.00 23.81
CA MET A 1 4.77 3.93 24.45
C MET A 1 5.03 5.34 23.90
N THR A 2 4.39 5.69 22.80
CA THR A 2 4.52 7.02 22.20
C THR A 2 3.45 7.91 22.83
N ARG A 3 3.86 8.85 23.68
CA ARG A 3 2.96 9.88 24.23
C ARG A 3 2.69 10.91 23.13
N GLN A 4 1.45 10.97 22.64
CA GLN A 4 0.95 12.12 21.88
C GLN A 4 0.20 13.05 22.86
N ALA A 5 0.32 14.36 22.65
CA ALA A 5 0.01 15.41 23.62
C ALA A 5 -1.42 15.32 24.22
N GLY A 6 -1.51 15.26 25.55
CA GLY A 6 -2.64 15.74 26.38
C GLY A 6 -4.03 15.12 26.21
N ILE A 7 -4.26 14.29 25.20
CA ILE A 7 -5.53 13.60 24.95
C ILE A 7 -5.42 12.19 25.53
N ALA A 8 -6.33 11.85 26.44
CA ALA A 8 -6.42 10.48 26.93
C ALA A 8 -6.97 9.60 25.80
N ILE A 9 -6.30 8.49 25.51
CA ILE A 9 -6.84 7.47 24.61
C ILE A 9 -7.94 6.75 25.39
N ASP A 10 -9.17 6.81 24.88
CA ASP A 10 -10.31 6.11 25.49
C ASP A 10 -10.16 4.59 25.29
N GLU A 11 -9.88 4.16 24.05
CA GLU A 11 -9.69 2.77 23.69
C GLU A 11 -8.66 2.60 22.57
N THR A 12 -7.98 1.45 22.56
CA THR A 12 -7.07 1.02 21.48
C THR A 12 -7.68 -0.16 20.74
N ILE A 13 -7.55 -0.19 19.41
CA ILE A 13 -8.03 -1.28 18.58
C ILE A 13 -6.83 -2.09 18.11
N GLU A 14 -6.81 -3.38 18.46
CA GLU A 14 -5.77 -4.34 18.05
C GLU A 14 -6.16 -5.11 16.78
N ASP A 15 -5.21 -5.80 16.16
CA ASP A 15 -5.48 -6.67 15.02
C ASP A 15 -6.55 -7.72 15.34
N GLY A 16 -7.52 -7.90 14.44
CA GLY A 16 -8.62 -8.84 14.62
C GLY A 16 -9.70 -8.42 15.61
N ALA A 17 -9.52 -7.31 16.35
CA ALA A 17 -10.54 -6.77 17.22
C ALA A 17 -11.79 -6.38 16.40
N ALA A 18 -12.97 -6.56 17.01
CA ALA A 18 -14.24 -6.24 16.37
C ALA A 18 -14.98 -5.17 17.17
N VAL A 19 -15.34 -4.09 16.50
CA VAL A 19 -16.23 -3.03 17.02
C VAL A 19 -17.62 -3.26 16.44
N ARG A 20 -18.65 -3.07 17.28
CA ARG A 20 -20.05 -3.20 16.87
C ARG A 20 -20.81 -1.90 17.11
N SER A 21 -21.64 -1.52 16.15
CA SER A 21 -22.56 -0.40 16.28
C SER A 21 -23.87 -0.73 15.58
N GLY A 22 -24.91 -1.05 16.37
CA GLY A 22 -26.13 -1.65 15.83
C GLY A 22 -25.84 -2.97 15.12
N GLU A 23 -26.20 -3.05 13.84
CA GLU A 23 -25.95 -4.21 12.98
C GLU A 23 -24.57 -4.19 12.30
N LEU A 24 -23.81 -3.10 12.42
CA LEU A 24 -22.47 -3.01 11.86
C LEU A 24 -21.50 -3.86 12.68
N GLN A 25 -20.82 -4.79 12.03
CA GLN A 25 -19.65 -5.49 12.55
C GLN A 25 -18.41 -4.99 11.80
N ILE A 26 -17.48 -4.38 12.53
CA ILE A 26 -16.27 -3.78 11.96
C ILE A 26 -15.07 -4.51 12.56
N ARG A 27 -14.35 -5.28 11.75
CA ARG A 27 -13.15 -6.02 12.18
C ARG A 27 -11.89 -5.29 11.73
N ALA A 28 -10.99 -5.03 12.67
CA ALA A 28 -9.68 -4.45 12.39
C ALA A 28 -8.75 -5.49 11.73
N ILE A 29 -7.98 -5.02 10.75
CA ILE A 29 -6.93 -5.78 10.09
C ILE A 29 -5.69 -4.88 10.08
N ALA A 30 -4.70 -5.20 10.90
CA ALA A 30 -3.42 -4.50 10.87
C ALA A 30 -2.81 -4.63 9.47
N THR A 31 -2.46 -3.48 8.89
CA THR A 31 -1.89 -3.36 7.55
C THR A 31 -0.67 -2.43 7.54
N PRO A 32 0.36 -2.70 8.39
CA PRO A 32 1.57 -1.88 8.45
C PRO A 32 2.26 -1.80 7.09
N GLY A 33 2.98 -0.69 6.87
CA GLY A 33 3.73 -0.45 5.65
C GLY A 33 3.79 1.04 5.32
N HIS A 34 2.66 1.61 4.91
CA HIS A 34 2.49 3.05 4.73
C HIS A 34 2.85 3.83 6.00
N CYS A 35 2.33 3.37 7.14
CA CYS A 35 2.78 3.75 8.47
C CYS A 35 2.71 2.54 9.43
N PRO A 36 3.39 2.59 10.59
CA PRO A 36 3.52 1.41 11.47
C PRO A 36 2.23 0.91 12.10
N ASP A 37 1.29 1.80 12.36
CA ASP A 37 0.00 1.56 13.00
C ASP A 37 -1.17 1.55 12.00
N HIS A 38 -0.87 1.50 10.70
CA HIS A 38 -1.88 1.48 9.66
C HIS A 38 -2.82 0.28 9.83
N THR A 39 -4.12 0.53 9.77
CA THR A 39 -5.17 -0.46 10.03
C THR A 39 -6.27 -0.32 8.99
N ALA A 40 -6.62 -1.44 8.35
CA ALA A 40 -7.80 -1.56 7.50
C ALA A 40 -9.00 -2.05 8.34
N PHE A 41 -10.21 -1.75 7.89
CA PHE A 41 -11.44 -2.16 8.57
C PHE A 41 -12.35 -2.94 7.63
N LEU A 42 -12.61 -4.20 7.97
CA LEU A 42 -13.56 -5.04 7.26
C LEU A 42 -14.94 -4.92 7.90
N VAL A 43 -15.88 -4.39 7.14
CA VAL A 43 -17.27 -4.14 7.55
C VAL A 43 -18.15 -5.26 7.02
N ASN A 44 -18.87 -5.92 7.92
CA ASN A 44 -19.83 -6.98 7.64
C ASN A 44 -19.29 -8.10 6.74
N GLU A 45 -17.98 -8.35 6.78
CA GLU A 45 -17.27 -9.33 5.94
C GLU A 45 -17.46 -9.10 4.42
N LYS A 46 -17.75 -7.86 3.99
CA LYS A 46 -18.07 -7.51 2.59
C LYS A 46 -17.34 -6.28 2.06
N ASP A 47 -17.20 -5.24 2.88
CA ASP A 47 -16.61 -3.96 2.47
C ASP A 47 -15.36 -3.72 3.32
N CYS A 48 -14.19 -3.64 2.69
CA CYS A 48 -12.92 -3.40 3.36
C CYS A 48 -12.44 -1.96 3.11
N LEU A 49 -12.41 -1.16 4.17
CA LEU A 49 -11.83 0.19 4.16
C LEU A 49 -10.31 0.05 4.26
N THR A 50 -9.58 0.37 3.20
CA THR A 50 -8.12 0.13 3.12
C THR A 50 -7.27 1.38 3.29
N ALA A 51 -7.89 2.55 3.46
CA ALA A 51 -7.22 3.84 3.64
C ALA A 51 -6.07 4.01 2.63
N ASP A 52 -4.85 4.28 3.08
CA ASP A 52 -3.70 4.51 2.20
C ASP A 52 -2.86 3.24 1.97
N CYS A 53 -3.41 2.05 2.20
CA CYS A 53 -2.73 0.79 1.95
C CYS A 53 -2.90 0.31 0.49
N LEU A 54 -4.14 0.04 0.07
CA LEU A 54 -4.47 -0.52 -1.24
C LEU A 54 -5.48 0.38 -1.94
N PHE A 55 -5.15 0.81 -3.15
CA PHE A 55 -5.98 1.62 -4.03
C PHE A 55 -6.32 0.83 -5.29
N LYS A 56 -7.36 1.28 -6.00
CA LYS A 56 -7.69 0.73 -7.30
C LYS A 56 -6.52 0.87 -8.28
N GLY A 57 -5.88 -0.25 -8.62
CA GLY A 57 -4.79 -0.28 -9.60
C GLY A 57 -3.46 0.33 -9.14
N THR A 58 -3.29 0.65 -7.86
CA THR A 58 -2.02 1.12 -7.29
C THR A 58 -1.94 0.84 -5.79
N VAL A 59 -0.88 1.27 -5.10
CA VAL A 59 -0.64 0.97 -3.68
C VAL A 59 -0.10 2.19 -2.92
N GLY A 60 -0.21 2.16 -1.60
CA GLY A 60 0.34 3.18 -0.71
C GLY A 60 1.85 3.37 -0.86
N GLY A 61 2.32 4.60 -0.64
CA GLY A 61 3.74 4.91 -0.56
C GLY A 61 4.35 4.43 0.76
N THR A 62 5.63 4.05 0.76
CA THR A 62 6.31 3.46 1.93
C THR A 62 7.57 4.21 2.36
N ALA A 63 7.87 5.35 1.74
CA ALA A 63 9.07 6.15 2.04
C ALA A 63 8.89 7.16 3.20
N GLY A 64 7.81 7.05 3.99
CA GLY A 64 7.55 7.95 5.12
C GLY A 64 8.56 7.86 6.27
N GLY A 65 9.43 6.85 6.26
CA GLY A 65 10.34 6.55 7.36
C GLY A 65 9.62 5.96 8.57
N GLY A 66 10.29 5.06 9.30
CA GLY A 66 9.70 4.35 10.44
C GLY A 66 10.14 2.89 10.52
N PRO A 67 9.63 2.14 11.51
CA PRO A 67 9.94 0.73 11.70
C PRO A 67 9.32 -0.19 10.64
N THR A 68 8.45 0.31 9.77
CA THR A 68 7.77 -0.45 8.71
C THR A 68 8.03 0.16 7.34
N GLY A 69 7.89 -0.63 6.27
CA GLY A 69 8.08 -0.13 4.91
C GLY A 69 7.54 -1.06 3.83
N PHE A 70 8.28 -1.17 2.72
CA PHE A 70 7.85 -1.93 1.54
C PHE A 70 7.47 -3.37 1.86
N THR A 71 8.30 -4.11 2.59
CA THR A 71 8.06 -5.52 2.90
C THR A 71 6.78 -5.71 3.69
N ASP A 72 6.53 -4.85 4.68
CA ASP A 72 5.29 -4.88 5.47
C ASP A 72 4.08 -4.53 4.61
N GLN A 73 4.19 -3.50 3.76
CA GLN A 73 3.13 -3.08 2.85
C GLN A 73 2.73 -4.21 1.90
N MET A 74 3.73 -4.84 1.26
CA MET A 74 3.53 -5.98 0.37
C MET A 74 2.89 -7.15 1.12
N HIS A 75 3.37 -7.46 2.34
CA HIS A 75 2.78 -8.51 3.17
C HIS A 75 1.32 -8.19 3.55
N SER A 76 1.03 -6.98 3.99
CA SER A 76 -0.31 -6.49 4.32
C SER A 76 -1.27 -6.63 3.15
N ILE A 77 -0.86 -6.25 1.94
CA ILE A 77 -1.70 -6.39 0.75
C ILE A 77 -1.85 -7.87 0.38
N MET A 78 -0.74 -8.59 0.19
CA MET A 78 -0.75 -9.92 -0.42
C MET A 78 -1.26 -11.03 0.52
N GLN A 79 -0.99 -10.92 1.82
CA GLN A 79 -1.26 -11.98 2.80
C GLN A 79 -2.42 -11.67 3.74
N ARG A 80 -2.98 -10.44 3.68
CA ARG A 80 -4.12 -10.04 4.54
C ARG A 80 -5.30 -9.56 3.71
N LEU A 81 -5.10 -8.57 2.85
CA LEU A 81 -6.19 -7.97 2.08
C LEU A 81 -6.60 -8.85 0.90
N LEU A 82 -5.64 -9.32 0.10
CA LEU A 82 -5.93 -10.14 -1.09
C LEU A 82 -6.22 -11.62 -0.78
N THR A 83 -6.27 -11.99 0.50
CA THR A 83 -6.75 -13.30 0.98
C THR A 83 -8.22 -13.28 1.39
N LEU A 84 -8.86 -12.12 1.40
CA LEU A 84 -10.30 -11.99 1.60
C LEU A 84 -11.06 -12.55 0.37
N PRO A 85 -12.37 -12.84 0.48
CA PRO A 85 -13.17 -13.28 -0.67
C PRO A 85 -13.06 -12.31 -1.85
N GLU A 86 -13.03 -12.84 -3.09
CA GLU A 86 -12.80 -12.05 -4.31
C GLU A 86 -13.82 -10.93 -4.50
N GLU A 87 -15.06 -11.16 -4.06
CA GLU A 87 -16.17 -10.20 -4.09
C GLU A 87 -16.06 -9.07 -3.05
N THR A 88 -15.09 -9.16 -2.13
CA THR A 88 -14.89 -8.13 -1.10
C THR A 88 -14.55 -6.81 -1.78
N ARG A 89 -15.35 -5.78 -1.49
CA ARG A 89 -15.16 -4.45 -2.06
C ARG A 89 -14.06 -3.73 -1.30
N ILE A 90 -13.09 -3.20 -2.03
CA ILE A 90 -11.99 -2.40 -1.50
C ILE A 90 -12.38 -0.92 -1.60
N HIS A 91 -12.36 -0.24 -0.46
CA HIS A 91 -12.65 1.19 -0.33
C HIS A 91 -11.39 1.92 0.14
N PRO A 92 -10.59 2.47 -0.79
CA PRO A 92 -9.41 3.25 -0.43
C PRO A 92 -9.77 4.58 0.26
N GLY A 93 -8.77 5.21 0.89
CA GLY A 93 -8.91 6.55 1.46
C GLY A 93 -9.23 7.62 0.42
N HIS A 94 -8.91 7.35 -0.85
CA HIS A 94 -9.14 8.22 -2.00
C HIS A 94 -9.57 7.41 -3.22
N ARG A 95 -10.38 8.02 -4.11
CA ARG A 95 -10.82 7.49 -5.42
C ARG A 95 -11.86 6.38 -5.37
N GLU A 96 -12.18 5.84 -6.56
CA GLU A 96 -13.23 4.84 -6.73
C GLU A 96 -12.85 3.47 -6.11
N PRO A 97 -13.85 2.71 -5.63
CA PRO A 97 -13.63 1.37 -5.13
C PRO A 97 -13.26 0.38 -6.23
N SER A 98 -12.66 -0.74 -5.81
CA SER A 98 -12.42 -1.95 -6.60
C SER A 98 -12.86 -3.18 -5.81
N THR A 99 -12.47 -4.37 -6.23
CA THR A 99 -12.67 -5.62 -5.49
C THR A 99 -11.35 -6.36 -5.30
N VAL A 100 -11.30 -7.27 -4.33
CA VAL A 100 -10.14 -8.15 -4.13
C VAL A 100 -9.82 -8.96 -5.39
N GLY A 101 -10.85 -9.39 -6.14
CA GLY A 101 -10.67 -10.09 -7.42
C GLY A 101 -10.13 -9.20 -8.54
N ASP A 102 -10.43 -7.90 -8.56
CA ASP A 102 -9.96 -6.98 -9.60
C ASP A 102 -8.46 -6.68 -9.51
N GLU A 103 -7.92 -6.58 -8.29
CA GLU A 103 -6.55 -6.10 -8.07
C GLU A 103 -5.48 -7.03 -8.68
N PRO A 104 -5.52 -8.36 -8.54
CA PRO A 104 -4.58 -9.25 -9.23
C PRO A 104 -4.60 -9.15 -10.75
N GLU A 105 -5.74 -8.82 -11.33
CA GLU A 105 -5.90 -8.72 -12.78
C GLU A 105 -5.36 -7.39 -13.33
N HIS A 106 -5.49 -6.30 -12.57
CA HIS A 106 -5.28 -4.94 -13.08
C HIS A 106 -4.23 -4.11 -12.34
N ASN A 107 -3.86 -4.44 -11.11
CA ASN A 107 -2.91 -3.65 -10.31
C ASN A 107 -1.46 -4.02 -10.67
N PRO A 108 -0.68 -3.13 -11.30
CA PRO A 108 0.65 -3.47 -11.77
C PRO A 108 1.60 -3.92 -10.66
N PHE A 109 1.47 -3.37 -9.45
CA PHE A 109 2.30 -3.78 -8.30
C PHE A 109 2.00 -5.23 -7.91
N VAL A 110 0.71 -5.56 -7.75
CA VAL A 110 0.26 -6.91 -7.40
C VAL A 110 0.66 -7.92 -8.47
N ARG A 111 0.55 -7.54 -9.76
CA ARG A 111 0.92 -8.41 -10.87
C ARG A 111 2.42 -8.73 -10.87
N VAL A 112 3.29 -7.75 -10.65
CA VAL A 112 4.73 -7.99 -10.51
C VAL A 112 5.04 -8.83 -9.27
N TRP A 113 4.40 -8.57 -8.12
CA TRP A 113 4.58 -9.37 -6.90
C TRP A 113 4.13 -10.83 -7.06
N ARG A 114 3.14 -11.09 -7.92
CA ARG A 114 2.69 -12.45 -8.29
C ARG A 114 3.56 -13.10 -9.37
N GLY A 115 4.54 -12.38 -9.93
CA GLY A 115 5.36 -12.84 -11.05
C GLY A 115 4.59 -12.96 -12.36
N LEU A 116 3.45 -12.29 -12.49
CA LEU A 116 2.65 -12.26 -13.72
C LEU A 116 3.27 -11.31 -14.75
N ASP A 117 3.89 -10.22 -14.27
CA ASP A 117 4.61 -9.25 -15.08
C ASP A 117 6.07 -9.15 -14.60
N PRO A 118 7.04 -8.87 -15.50
CA PRO A 118 8.44 -8.78 -15.14
C PRO A 118 8.78 -7.51 -14.36
N GLU A 119 9.79 -7.59 -13.50
CA GLU A 119 10.43 -6.41 -12.91
C GLU A 119 11.15 -5.56 -13.98
N GLY A 120 11.00 -4.24 -13.88
CA GLY A 120 11.78 -3.24 -14.61
C GLY A 120 13.26 -3.24 -14.19
N LYS A 121 14.11 -2.66 -15.05
CA LYS A 121 15.57 -2.68 -14.91
C LYS A 121 16.23 -1.35 -15.26
N GLU A 122 15.44 -0.28 -15.39
CA GLU A 122 15.93 1.05 -15.75
C GLU A 122 16.70 1.64 -14.56
N CYS A 123 17.90 2.17 -14.80
CA CYS A 123 18.63 2.91 -13.78
C CYS A 123 17.95 4.26 -13.53
N CYS A 124 17.85 4.65 -12.26
CA CYS A 124 17.32 5.95 -11.87
C CYS A 124 18.00 6.45 -10.60
N ARG A 125 17.73 7.70 -10.24
CA ARG A 125 18.10 8.27 -8.94
C ARG A 125 16.87 8.71 -8.17
N VAL A 126 16.95 8.64 -6.85
CA VAL A 126 15.96 9.19 -5.92
C VAL A 126 16.70 10.00 -4.87
N ASN A 127 16.46 11.31 -4.84
CA ASN A 127 17.17 12.24 -3.94
C ASN A 127 18.71 12.10 -4.01
N GLY A 128 19.26 11.87 -5.21
CA GLY A 128 20.69 11.67 -5.44
C GLY A 128 21.23 10.26 -5.16
N GLU A 129 20.43 9.35 -4.60
CA GLU A 129 20.81 7.95 -4.38
C GLU A 129 20.50 7.10 -5.63
N GLU A 130 21.43 6.23 -6.04
CA GLU A 130 21.26 5.30 -7.16
C GLU A 130 20.23 4.20 -6.84
N ALA A 131 19.35 3.95 -7.80
CA ALA A 131 18.34 2.92 -7.70
C ALA A 131 18.03 2.28 -9.06
N THR A 132 17.33 1.16 -9.02
CA THR A 132 16.67 0.56 -10.18
C THR A 132 15.19 0.84 -10.10
N LEU A 133 14.62 1.36 -11.18
CA LEU A 133 13.18 1.53 -11.34
C LEU A 133 12.55 0.18 -11.71
N ILE A 134 11.91 -0.45 -10.73
CA ILE A 134 11.27 -1.76 -10.85
C ILE A 134 9.90 -1.64 -11.51
N LEU A 135 9.14 -0.62 -11.14
CA LEU A 135 7.82 -0.38 -11.73
C LEU A 135 7.53 1.12 -11.73
N PHE A 136 6.94 1.60 -12.81
CA PHE A 136 6.39 2.95 -12.92
C PHE A 136 5.00 2.86 -13.51
N GLY A 137 3.98 3.14 -12.69
CA GLY A 137 2.59 2.95 -13.04
C GLY A 137 1.74 4.17 -12.68
N PRO A 138 0.46 4.18 -13.07
CA PRO A 138 -0.46 5.22 -12.65
C PRO A 138 -0.60 5.25 -11.12
N ASP A 139 -0.77 6.45 -10.59
CA ASP A 139 -1.16 6.67 -9.19
C ASP A 139 -2.65 6.99 -9.10
N TYR A 140 -3.21 6.90 -7.88
CA TYR A 140 -4.61 7.17 -7.65
C TYR A 140 -4.95 8.61 -8.02
N ASP A 141 -4.02 9.56 -7.84
CA ASP A 141 -4.25 10.98 -8.03
C ASP A 141 -4.18 11.46 -9.50
N GLY A 142 -3.94 10.56 -10.45
CA GLY A 142 -3.73 10.88 -11.87
C GLY A 142 -2.28 11.20 -12.21
N THR A 143 -1.37 11.13 -11.22
CA THR A 143 0.07 11.16 -11.43
C THR A 143 0.61 9.73 -11.56
N HIS A 144 1.85 9.48 -11.13
CA HIS A 144 2.51 8.19 -11.23
C HIS A 144 3.04 7.74 -9.88
N LYS A 145 3.05 6.43 -9.67
CA LYS A 145 3.69 5.77 -8.54
C LYS A 145 4.86 4.94 -9.05
N ALA A 146 5.96 4.94 -8.29
CA ALA A 146 7.15 4.19 -8.62
C ALA A 146 7.49 3.19 -7.51
N TRP A 147 7.86 1.97 -7.90
CA TRP A 147 8.60 1.05 -7.05
C TRP A 147 10.06 1.10 -7.49
N VAL A 148 10.94 1.44 -6.55
CA VAL A 148 12.38 1.46 -6.73
C VAL A 148 13.07 0.46 -5.82
N ARG A 149 14.19 -0.08 -6.31
CA ARG A 149 15.13 -0.89 -5.53
C ARG A 149 16.48 -0.18 -5.47
N TYR A 150 16.91 0.21 -4.27
CA TYR A 150 18.18 0.87 -4.03
C TYR A 150 19.36 -0.11 -4.17
N SER A 151 20.56 0.43 -4.33
CA SER A 151 21.80 -0.36 -4.46
C SER A 151 22.11 -1.28 -3.28
N ASP A 152 21.56 -0.98 -2.10
CA ASP A 152 21.66 -1.81 -0.89
C ASP A 152 20.51 -2.83 -0.74
N ALA A 153 19.77 -3.07 -1.83
CA ALA A 153 18.64 -3.98 -1.93
C ALA A 153 17.40 -3.60 -1.10
N ARG A 154 17.33 -2.38 -0.55
CA ARG A 154 16.07 -1.86 -0.01
C ARG A 154 15.09 -1.55 -1.14
N ASP A 155 13.83 -1.93 -0.94
CA ASP A 155 12.73 -1.56 -1.83
C ASP A 155 11.89 -0.43 -1.21
N ALA A 156 11.35 0.45 -2.05
CA ALA A 156 10.41 1.48 -1.63
C ALA A 156 9.38 1.79 -2.72
N ILE A 157 8.16 2.14 -2.29
CA ILE A 157 7.14 2.73 -3.16
C ILE A 157 7.08 4.24 -2.88
N ILE A 158 7.26 5.04 -3.93
CA ILE A 158 7.36 6.50 -3.86
C ILE A 158 6.52 7.18 -4.94
N GLY A 159 6.31 8.49 -4.80
CA GLY A 159 5.69 9.29 -5.85
C GLY A 159 6.61 9.36 -7.06
N GLY A 160 6.05 9.23 -8.26
CA GLY A 160 6.81 9.20 -9.50
C GLY A 160 7.57 10.50 -9.79
N SER A 161 7.13 11.63 -9.22
CA SER A 161 7.82 12.92 -9.28
C SER A 161 9.18 12.94 -8.56
N GLN A 162 9.46 11.94 -7.72
CA GLN A 162 10.71 11.79 -6.99
C GLN A 162 11.78 11.03 -7.79
N ILE A 163 11.43 10.50 -8.97
CA ILE A 163 12.34 9.74 -9.82
C ILE A 163 13.08 10.69 -10.76
N GLU A 164 14.40 10.69 -10.67
CA GLU A 164 15.29 11.27 -11.67
C GLU A 164 15.71 10.15 -12.63
N ARG A 165 15.26 10.23 -13.88
CA ARG A 165 15.67 9.30 -14.93
C ARG A 165 16.80 9.94 -15.70
N ASP A 166 17.85 9.17 -15.96
CA ASP A 166 18.87 9.60 -16.92
C ASP A 166 18.17 9.74 -18.28
N GLN A 167 18.04 10.97 -18.78
CA GLN A 167 17.54 11.16 -20.13
C GLN A 167 18.49 10.40 -21.07
N ALA A 168 17.95 9.45 -21.82
CA ALA A 168 18.67 8.90 -22.96
C ALA A 168 19.01 10.09 -23.86
N HIS A 169 20.30 10.44 -23.91
CA HIS A 169 20.82 11.30 -24.97
C HIS A 169 20.57 10.54 -26.28
N GLU A 170 19.53 10.91 -27.02
CA GLU A 170 19.45 10.69 -28.47
C GLU A 170 20.41 11.64 -29.20
#